data_AF-A0AAD8T0L1-F1
#
_entry.id   AF-A0AAD8T0L1-F1
#
_cell.length_a   1.000
_cell.length_b   1.000
_cell.length_c   1.000
_cell.angle_alpha   90.00
_cell.angle_beta   90.00
_cell.angle_gamma   90.00
#
_symmetry.space_group_name_H-M   'P 1'
#
loop_
_entity.id
_entity.type
_entity.pdbx_description
1 polymer ?
#
loop_
_entity_poly.entity_id
_entity_poly.type
_entity_poly.pdbx_seq_one_letter_code
_entity_poly.pdbx_strand_id
1 'polypeptide(L)'
;MHDGHVSGASRTTGTLFGYRKARVTLAVQETSGSVPILLLELAMQTGRFMQEMGAEHLRVALECEKKPPGTGAGIGRTRLLDEPLWTAYVNGRKIGYAMRREPTEDDLTVMQLLRSVSVGAGVLPNDVMGRDASEGQEAGDLAYMRARFDRVVGSRDSESLYMLNPDGNNGPELSIFFIRI
;
A
#
# COMPACT_ATOMS: atom_id res chain seq x y z
N MET A 1 9.11 -27.97 -2.27
CA MET A 1 9.14 -26.51 -2.09
C MET A 1 7.77 -26.02 -2.53
N HIS A 2 6.88 -25.67 -1.60
CA HIS A 2 5.58 -25.12 -1.96
C HIS A 2 5.83 -23.67 -2.36
N ASP A 3 5.75 -23.36 -3.65
CA ASP A 3 5.54 -21.98 -4.08
C ASP A 3 4.25 -21.53 -3.41
N GLY A 4 4.34 -20.60 -2.46
CA GLY A 4 3.22 -20.05 -1.68
C GLY A 4 2.26 -19.22 -2.53
N HIS A 5 2.07 -19.59 -3.80
CA HIS A 5 1.24 -18.91 -4.75
C HIS A 5 -0.22 -19.35 -4.59
N VAL A 6 -1.11 -18.40 -4.38
CA VAL A 6 -2.55 -18.64 -4.34
C VAL A 6 -3.05 -18.89 -5.76
N SER A 7 -3.57 -20.10 -6.01
CA SER A 7 -4.10 -20.49 -7.33
C SER A 7 -5.13 -19.48 -7.85
N GLY A 8 -4.85 -18.87 -9.00
CA GLY A 8 -5.71 -17.86 -9.64
C GLY A 8 -5.43 -16.42 -9.22
N ALA A 9 -4.45 -16.17 -8.35
CA ALA A 9 -3.98 -14.83 -8.03
C ALA A 9 -3.14 -14.24 -9.16
N SER A 10 -3.26 -12.92 -9.36
CA SER A 10 -2.31 -12.16 -10.19
C SER A 10 -1.19 -11.63 -9.32
N ARG A 11 0.03 -11.53 -9.86
CA ARG A 11 1.16 -10.96 -9.11
C ARG A 11 1.18 -9.44 -9.25
N THR A 12 1.32 -8.72 -8.14
CA THR A 12 1.52 -7.27 -8.11
C THR A 12 2.72 -6.87 -7.25
N THR A 13 3.16 -5.63 -7.36
CA THR A 13 4.16 -5.02 -6.49
C THR A 13 3.46 -4.04 -5.55
N GLY A 14 3.66 -4.19 -4.25
CA GLY A 14 3.22 -3.23 -3.25
C GLY A 14 4.42 -2.49 -2.66
N THR A 15 4.29 -1.18 -2.49
CA THR A 15 5.30 -0.34 -1.80
C THR A 15 4.62 0.47 -0.71
N LEU A 16 5.05 0.29 0.54
CA LEU A 16 4.70 1.14 1.68
C LEU A 16 5.84 2.13 1.90
N PHE A 17 5.55 3.43 1.91
CA PHE A 17 6.59 4.44 2.02
C PHE A 17 6.11 5.73 2.68
N GLY A 18 7.06 6.49 3.20
CA GLY A 18 6.81 7.82 3.76
C GLY A 18 7.88 8.25 4.76
N TYR A 19 7.86 9.54 5.09
CA TYR A 19 8.70 10.06 6.17
C TYR A 19 8.22 9.55 7.52
N ARG A 20 9.15 9.33 8.46
CA ARG A 20 8.88 8.67 9.75
C ARG A 20 7.70 9.31 10.52
N LYS A 21 7.60 10.63 10.52
CA LYS A 21 6.55 11.41 11.22
C LYS A 21 5.33 11.72 10.34
N ALA A 22 5.41 11.48 9.03
CA ALA A 22 4.31 11.68 8.09
C ALA A 22 3.45 10.42 7.99
N ARG A 23 2.30 10.55 7.31
CA ARG A 23 1.38 9.45 7.02
C ARG A 23 1.99 8.45 6.04
N VAL A 24 1.71 7.16 6.25
CA VAL A 24 2.19 6.10 5.34
C VAL A 24 1.37 6.08 4.06
N THR A 25 2.06 5.97 2.93
CA THR A 25 1.44 5.76 1.62
C THR A 25 1.66 4.33 1.17
N LEU A 26 0.58 3.67 0.73
CA LEU A 26 0.61 2.39 0.02
C LEU A 26 0.46 2.65 -1.48
N ALA A 27 1.47 2.28 -2.26
CA ALA A 27 1.39 2.15 -3.72
C ALA A 27 1.20 0.69 -4.12
N VAL A 28 0.29 0.43 -5.06
CA VAL A 28 0.17 -0.86 -5.74
C VAL A 28 0.47 -0.65 -7.22
N GLN A 29 1.38 -1.43 -7.77
CA GLN A 29 1.78 -1.42 -9.17
C GLN A 29 1.56 -2.83 -9.76
N GLU A 30 1.24 -2.93 -11.05
CA GLU A 30 1.18 -4.24 -11.72
C GLU A 30 2.57 -4.90 -11.75
N THR A 31 3.62 -4.11 -11.97
CA THR A 31 5.01 -4.55 -11.89
C THR A 31 5.87 -3.45 -11.24
N SER A 32 7.09 -3.77 -10.78
CA SER A 32 7.94 -2.80 -10.06
C SER A 32 8.28 -1.52 -10.84
N GLY A 33 8.17 -1.56 -12.18
CA GLY A 33 8.45 -0.43 -13.06
C GLY A 33 7.22 0.19 -13.74
N SER A 34 6.01 -0.24 -13.44
CA SER A 34 4.79 0.39 -13.97
C SER A 34 4.40 1.61 -13.13
N VAL A 35 3.51 2.46 -13.64
CA VAL A 35 2.85 3.46 -12.79
C VAL A 35 1.97 2.77 -11.72
N PRO A 36 1.76 3.39 -10.55
CA PRO A 36 0.84 2.86 -9.55
C PRO A 36 -0.60 2.83 -10.09
N ILE A 37 -1.27 1.68 -9.92
CA ILE A 37 -2.71 1.54 -10.18
C ILE A 37 -3.55 1.99 -8.97
N LEU A 38 -2.92 2.11 -7.79
CA LEU A 38 -3.52 2.58 -6.55
C LEU A 38 -2.46 3.30 -5.72
N LEU A 39 -2.83 4.45 -5.17
CA LEU A 39 -2.13 5.12 -4.09
C LEU A 39 -3.13 5.42 -2.96
N LEU A 40 -2.82 4.95 -1.76
CA LEU A 40 -3.60 5.22 -0.55
C LEU A 40 -2.73 5.88 0.52
N GLU A 41 -3.18 7.02 1.02
CA GLU A 41 -2.59 7.64 2.21
C GLU A 41 -3.38 7.26 3.47
N LEU A 42 -2.78 6.47 4.35
CA LEU A 42 -3.41 6.01 5.59
C LEU A 42 -3.26 7.07 6.69
N ALA A 43 -4.21 7.17 7.61
CA ALA A 43 -4.14 8.07 8.77
C ALA A 43 -2.97 7.75 9.73
N MET A 44 -2.38 6.57 9.62
CA MET A 44 -1.27 6.13 10.45
C MET A 44 0.06 6.73 10.01
N GLN A 45 0.88 7.16 10.97
CA GLN A 45 2.25 7.59 10.69
C GLN A 45 3.12 6.42 10.21
N THR A 46 4.03 6.69 9.28
CA THR A 46 4.94 5.69 8.70
C THR A 46 5.78 5.01 9.77
N GLY A 47 6.36 5.77 10.70
CA GLY A 47 7.16 5.19 11.78
C GLY A 47 6.40 4.21 12.65
N ARG A 48 5.11 4.45 12.88
CA ARG A 48 4.23 3.54 13.62
C ARG A 48 3.84 2.32 12.79
N PHE A 49 3.50 2.51 11.52
CA PHE A 49 3.18 1.39 10.62
C PHE A 49 4.36 0.41 10.51
N MET A 50 5.58 0.94 10.32
CA MET A 50 6.79 0.13 10.23
C MET A 50 7.11 -0.61 11.55
N GLN A 51 6.68 -0.09 12.70
CA GLN A 51 6.78 -0.82 13.98
C GLN A 51 5.79 -1.98 14.05
N GLU A 52 4.55 -1.79 13.60
CA GLU A 52 3.54 -2.86 13.53
C GLU A 52 3.97 -3.98 12.56
N MET A 53 4.68 -3.65 11.49
CA MET A 53 5.33 -4.63 10.59
C MET A 53 6.42 -5.46 11.28
N GLY A 54 6.92 -5.07 12.46
CA GLY A 54 7.83 -5.90 13.25
C GLY A 54 7.13 -7.05 13.99
N ALA A 55 5.80 -7.06 14.03
CA ALA A 55 5.02 -8.18 14.54
C ALA A 55 5.02 -9.35 13.55
N GLU A 56 4.73 -10.55 14.05
CA GLU A 56 4.69 -11.78 13.22
C GLU A 56 3.68 -11.68 12.07
N HIS A 57 2.52 -11.03 12.31
CA HIS A 57 1.47 -10.85 11.32
C HIS A 57 0.85 -9.44 11.40
N LEU A 58 0.72 -8.78 10.25
CA LEU A 58 0.04 -7.50 10.08
C LEU A 58 -1.14 -7.64 9.11
N ARG A 59 -2.36 -7.38 9.59
CA ARG A 59 -3.58 -7.40 8.79
C ARG A 59 -4.16 -6.01 8.66
N VAL A 60 -4.21 -5.50 7.44
CA VAL A 60 -4.84 -4.21 7.11
C VAL A 60 -6.18 -4.48 6.45
N ALA A 61 -7.27 -3.96 7.01
CA ALA A 61 -8.58 -3.98 6.37
C ALA A 61 -9.00 -2.57 5.99
N LEU A 62 -9.49 -2.41 4.76
CA LEU A 62 -9.95 -1.17 4.17
C LEU A 62 -11.41 -1.37 3.78
N GLU A 63 -12.30 -0.71 4.50
CA GLU A 63 -13.74 -0.85 4.36
C GLU A 63 -14.37 0.41 3.76
N CYS A 64 -15.24 0.27 2.77
CA CYS A 64 -16.07 1.35 2.26
C CYS A 64 -17.54 0.91 2.15
N GLU A 65 -18.49 1.84 2.24
CA GLU A 65 -19.91 1.50 2.18
C GLU A 65 -20.41 1.33 0.73
N LYS A 66 -21.36 0.41 0.53
CA LYS A 66 -22.13 0.32 -0.71
C LYS A 66 -23.00 1.55 -0.86
N LYS A 67 -22.79 2.31 -1.94
CA LYS A 67 -23.71 3.38 -2.31
C LYS A 67 -25.08 2.79 -2.70
N PRO A 68 -26.19 3.40 -2.25
CA PRO A 68 -27.53 3.02 -2.68
C PRO A 68 -27.67 3.09 -4.21
N PRO A 69 -28.47 2.21 -4.83
CA PRO A 69 -28.80 2.34 -6.24
C PRO A 69 -29.45 3.71 -6.50
N GLY A 70 -28.92 4.50 -7.44
CA GLY A 70 -29.55 5.74 -7.92
C GLY A 70 -29.03 7.06 -7.34
N THR A 71 -28.08 7.06 -6.40
CA THR A 71 -27.54 8.29 -5.79
C THR A 71 -26.20 8.76 -6.39
N GLY A 72 -25.77 8.20 -7.53
CA GLY A 72 -24.53 8.58 -8.20
C GLY A 72 -24.66 8.53 -9.72
N ALA A 73 -24.31 9.63 -10.38
CA ALA A 73 -24.22 9.71 -11.84
C ALA A 73 -23.10 8.80 -12.34
N GLY A 74 -23.44 7.78 -13.12
CA GLY A 74 -22.46 6.93 -13.78
C GLY A 74 -23.02 5.54 -14.09
N ILE A 75 -23.05 5.23 -15.37
CA ILE A 75 -23.37 3.91 -15.91
C ILE A 75 -22.23 2.96 -15.49
N GLY A 76 -22.34 2.38 -14.30
CA GLY A 76 -21.34 1.47 -13.72
C GLY A 76 -21.00 1.85 -12.27
N ARG A 77 -21.10 0.88 -11.35
CA ARG A 77 -20.57 1.07 -9.98
C ARG A 77 -19.03 1.20 -10.06
N THR A 78 -18.48 2.18 -9.34
CA THR A 78 -17.03 2.42 -9.18
C THR A 78 -16.29 1.10 -8.92
N ARG A 79 -15.15 0.87 -9.58
CA ARG A 79 -14.32 -0.32 -9.29
C ARG A 79 -13.86 -0.26 -7.84
N LEU A 80 -13.67 -1.41 -7.20
CA LEU A 80 -13.35 -1.47 -5.77
C LEU A 80 -12.16 -0.57 -5.42
N LEU A 81 -11.02 -0.73 -6.09
CA LEU A 81 -9.83 0.09 -5.83
C LEU A 81 -9.94 1.56 -6.25
N ASP A 82 -11.00 1.95 -6.98
CA ASP A 82 -11.24 3.36 -7.35
C ASP A 82 -12.04 4.11 -6.28
N GLU A 83 -12.47 3.44 -5.21
CA GLU A 83 -13.20 4.11 -4.13
C GLU A 83 -12.30 5.16 -3.45
N PRO A 84 -12.83 6.38 -3.22
CA PRO A 84 -12.01 7.52 -2.82
C PRO A 84 -11.61 7.49 -1.34
N LEU A 85 -12.39 6.80 -0.50
CA LEU A 85 -12.26 6.82 0.96
C LEU A 85 -12.56 5.46 1.55
N TRP A 86 -11.70 5.05 2.47
CA TRP A 86 -11.76 3.79 3.18
C TRP A 86 -11.64 4.04 4.68
N THR A 87 -12.42 3.33 5.49
CA THR A 87 -12.12 3.16 6.90
C THR A 87 -11.03 2.10 7.03
N ALA A 88 -9.93 2.46 7.68
CA ALA A 88 -8.77 1.60 7.82
C ALA A 88 -8.72 0.96 9.21
N TYR A 89 -8.41 -0.34 9.24
CA TYR A 89 -8.19 -1.12 10.43
C TYR A 89 -6.86 -1.84 10.34
N VAL A 90 -6.16 -1.93 11.46
CA VAL A 90 -4.93 -2.73 11.61
C VAL A 90 -5.17 -3.74 12.72
N ASN A 91 -5.04 -5.03 12.43
CA ASN A 91 -5.28 -6.12 13.37
C ASN A 91 -6.63 -5.98 14.11
N GLY A 92 -7.68 -5.60 13.36
CA GLY A 92 -9.05 -5.40 13.87
C GLY A 92 -9.29 -4.08 14.60
N ARG A 93 -8.27 -3.25 14.82
CA ARG A 93 -8.41 -1.93 15.47
C ARG A 93 -8.55 -0.83 14.42
N LYS A 94 -9.58 0.01 14.54
CA LYS A 94 -9.78 1.16 13.65
C LYS A 94 -8.63 2.17 13.85
N ILE A 95 -7.92 2.50 12.77
CA ILE A 95 -6.78 3.43 12.79
C ILE A 95 -7.08 4.78 12.13
N GLY A 96 -8.26 4.93 11.54
CA GLY A 96 -8.70 6.15 10.87
C GLY A 96 -9.15 5.88 9.45
N TYR A 97 -8.82 6.78 8.53
CA TYR A 97 -9.19 6.67 7.12
C TYR A 97 -7.96 6.46 6.23
N ALA A 98 -8.15 5.78 5.10
CA ALA A 98 -7.22 5.79 3.97
C ALA A 98 -7.88 6.49 2.78
N MET A 99 -7.17 7.44 2.19
CA MET A 99 -7.69 8.24 1.06
C MET A 99 -6.97 7.85 -0.21
N ARG A 100 -7.75 7.57 -1.27
CA ARG A 100 -7.20 7.43 -2.62
C ARG A 100 -6.85 8.81 -3.14
N ARG A 101 -5.66 8.91 -3.73
CA ARG A 101 -5.17 10.12 -4.38
C ARG A 101 -4.41 9.79 -5.65
N GLU A 102 -4.25 10.77 -6.51
CA GLU A 102 -3.38 10.66 -7.68
C GLU A 102 -1.89 10.80 -7.25
N PRO A 103 -0.95 10.21 -8.00
CA PRO A 103 0.48 10.36 -7.74
C PRO A 103 0.95 11.81 -7.83
N THR A 104 1.77 12.26 -6.87
CA THR A 104 2.54 13.50 -6.95
C THR A 104 3.89 13.26 -7.63
N GLU A 105 4.63 14.33 -7.92
CA GLU A 105 6.00 14.23 -8.43
C GLU A 105 6.93 13.48 -7.46
N ASP A 106 6.77 13.70 -6.15
CA ASP A 106 7.50 12.96 -5.10
C ASP A 106 7.20 11.46 -5.18
N ASP A 107 5.93 11.06 -5.35
CA ASP A 107 5.58 9.64 -5.46
C ASP A 107 6.20 9.00 -6.70
N LEU A 108 6.14 9.69 -7.84
CA LEU A 108 6.73 9.22 -9.09
C LEU A 108 8.25 9.10 -8.97
N THR A 109 8.89 10.02 -8.25
CA THR A 109 10.32 9.97 -7.93
C THR A 109 10.65 8.74 -7.08
N VAL A 110 9.87 8.45 -6.03
CA VAL A 110 10.02 7.20 -5.25
C VAL A 110 9.85 5.98 -6.16
N MET A 111 8.83 5.95 -7.01
CA MET A 111 8.61 4.81 -7.92
C MET A 111 9.77 4.61 -8.90
N GLN A 112 10.34 5.70 -9.40
CA GLN A 112 11.49 5.68 -10.30
C GLN A 112 12.75 5.18 -9.62
N LEU A 113 13.06 5.67 -8.40
CA LEU A 113 14.21 5.23 -7.61
C LEU A 113 14.13 3.73 -7.28
N LEU A 114 12.92 3.23 -7.01
CA LEU A 114 12.70 1.84 -6.66
C LEU A 114 12.46 0.92 -7.86
N ARG A 115 12.53 1.42 -9.11
CA ARG A 115 12.16 0.66 -10.32
C ARG A 115 12.86 -0.70 -10.45
N SER A 116 14.14 -0.77 -10.09
CA SER A 116 14.95 -2.00 -10.13
C SER A 116 14.79 -2.88 -8.87
N VAL A 117 14.15 -2.36 -7.83
CA VAL A 117 13.90 -3.07 -6.56
C VAL A 117 12.63 -3.90 -6.72
N SER A 118 12.76 -5.22 -6.66
CA SER A 118 11.62 -6.14 -6.66
C SER A 118 11.04 -6.38 -5.27
N VAL A 119 11.91 -6.59 -4.27
CA VAL A 119 11.57 -6.84 -2.87
C VAL A 119 12.69 -6.23 -2.01
N GLY A 120 12.34 -5.59 -0.90
CA GLY A 120 13.30 -5.04 0.05
C GLY A 120 12.73 -3.90 0.89
N ALA A 121 13.42 -3.56 1.97
CA ALA A 121 13.12 -2.40 2.79
C ALA A 121 14.38 -1.55 2.97
N GLY A 122 14.21 -0.24 3.12
CA GLY A 122 15.33 0.67 3.26
C GLY A 122 14.89 2.11 3.49
N VAL A 123 15.85 3.02 3.39
CA VAL A 123 15.62 4.47 3.46
C VAL A 123 16.12 5.11 2.17
N LEU A 124 15.37 6.10 1.68
CA LEU A 124 15.76 6.99 0.60
C LEU A 124 16.21 8.32 1.22
N PRO A 125 17.49 8.67 1.11
CA PRO A 125 18.03 9.94 1.58
C PRO A 125 17.34 11.15 0.94
N ASN A 126 17.24 12.26 1.69
CA ASN A 126 16.56 13.49 1.21
C ASN A 126 17.22 14.14 -0.01
N ASP A 127 18.55 14.06 -0.11
CA ASP A 127 19.31 14.58 -1.25
C ASP A 127 18.96 13.82 -2.55
N VAL A 128 18.75 12.51 -2.45
CA VAL A 128 18.28 11.67 -3.58
C VAL A 128 16.82 11.97 -3.94
N MET A 129 16.01 12.37 -2.96
CA MET A 129 14.63 12.83 -3.16
C MET A 129 14.55 14.27 -3.70
N GLY A 130 15.68 14.94 -3.95
CA GLY A 130 15.71 16.30 -4.49
C GLY A 130 15.21 17.37 -3.52
N ARG A 131 15.19 17.08 -2.21
CA ARG A 131 14.79 18.05 -1.17
C ARG A 131 15.99 18.82 -0.66
N ASP A 132 15.86 20.15 -0.60
CA ASP A 132 16.86 21.02 -0.01
C ASP A 132 17.05 20.72 1.48
N ALA A 133 18.29 20.87 1.95
CA ALA A 133 18.71 20.52 3.31
C ALA A 133 17.86 21.18 4.40
N SER A 134 17.31 22.38 4.15
CA SER A 134 16.46 23.12 5.08
C SER A 134 15.07 22.51 5.27
N GLU A 135 14.48 21.85 4.26
CA GLU A 135 13.19 21.17 4.37
C GLU A 135 13.35 19.69 4.76
N GLY A 136 14.45 19.05 4.35
CA GLY A 136 14.73 17.64 4.63
C GLY A 136 15.15 17.35 6.08
N GLN A 137 15.78 18.31 6.77
CA GLN A 137 16.29 18.10 8.13
C GLN A 137 15.19 17.83 9.18
N GLU A 138 13.99 18.40 9.02
CA GLU A 138 12.88 18.16 9.95
C GLU A 138 12.10 16.87 9.64
N ALA A 139 12.01 16.50 8.36
CA ALA A 139 11.29 15.32 7.89
C ALA A 139 12.07 14.00 8.12
N GLY A 140 13.41 14.07 8.10
CA GLY A 140 14.29 12.91 8.13
C GLY A 140 14.25 12.12 6.82
N ASP A 141 14.83 10.92 6.79
CA ASP A 141 14.83 10.09 5.58
C ASP A 141 13.47 9.43 5.31
N LEU A 142 13.19 9.16 4.04
CA LEU A 142 11.98 8.48 3.60
C LEU A 142 12.17 6.97 3.73
N ALA A 143 11.40 6.33 4.62
CA ALA A 143 11.43 4.89 4.77
C ALA A 143 10.56 4.24 3.69
N TYR A 144 10.98 3.07 3.19
CA TYR A 144 10.15 2.26 2.29
C TYR A 144 10.27 0.77 2.60
N MET A 145 9.22 0.04 2.23
CA MET A 145 9.18 -1.40 2.14
C MET A 145 8.45 -1.78 0.85
N ARG A 146 9.09 -2.61 0.04
CA ARG A 146 8.56 -3.11 -1.22
C ARG A 146 8.53 -4.63 -1.19
N ALA A 147 7.43 -5.20 -1.65
CA ALA A 147 7.28 -6.65 -1.76
C ALA A 147 6.39 -7.00 -2.95
N ARG A 148 6.44 -8.28 -3.33
CA ARG A 148 5.48 -8.86 -4.26
C ARG A 148 4.26 -9.33 -3.48
N PHE A 149 3.10 -9.20 -4.09
CA PHE A 149 1.83 -9.66 -3.52
C PHE A 149 1.13 -10.61 -4.49
N ASP A 150 0.49 -11.61 -3.93
CA ASP A 150 -0.59 -12.31 -4.60
C ASP A 150 -1.88 -11.52 -4.42
N ARG A 151 -2.37 -10.99 -5.55
CA ARG A 151 -3.62 -10.25 -5.65
C ARG A 151 -4.75 -11.20 -6.01
N VAL A 152 -5.69 -11.35 -5.09
CA VAL A 152 -6.88 -12.19 -5.22
C VAL A 152 -8.12 -11.32 -5.31
N VAL A 153 -8.79 -11.33 -6.46
CA VAL A 153 -10.09 -10.68 -6.64
C VAL A 153 -11.17 -11.69 -6.23
N GLY A 154 -11.73 -11.52 -5.04
CA GLY A 154 -12.78 -12.42 -4.54
C GLY A 154 -14.14 -12.13 -5.17
N SER A 155 -14.46 -10.85 -5.31
CA SER A 155 -15.67 -10.39 -5.98
C SER A 155 -15.50 -8.95 -6.44
N ARG A 156 -16.56 -8.38 -7.02
CA ARG A 156 -16.61 -6.95 -7.34
C ARG A 156 -16.59 -6.03 -6.10
N ASP A 157 -16.87 -6.59 -4.93
CA ASP A 157 -16.91 -5.89 -3.64
C ASP A 157 -15.78 -6.36 -2.70
N SER A 158 -14.89 -7.27 -3.12
CA SER A 158 -13.79 -7.75 -2.29
C SER A 158 -12.51 -8.10 -3.06
N GLU A 159 -11.38 -7.60 -2.56
CA GLU A 159 -10.05 -7.90 -3.10
C GLU A 159 -9.03 -8.04 -1.96
N SER A 160 -8.02 -8.88 -2.13
CA SER A 160 -7.00 -9.13 -1.12
C SER A 160 -5.60 -9.16 -1.72
N LEU A 161 -4.62 -8.63 -0.99
CA LEU A 161 -3.21 -8.67 -1.32
C LEU A 161 -2.48 -9.44 -0.21
N TYR A 162 -1.86 -10.56 -0.56
CA TYR A 162 -1.05 -11.38 0.34
C TYR A 162 0.42 -11.21 0.00
N MET A 163 1.22 -10.71 0.95
CA MET A 163 2.64 -10.49 0.72
C MET A 163 3.37 -11.83 0.53
N LEU A 164 4.24 -11.88 -0.48
CA LEU A 164 5.07 -13.04 -0.78
C LEU A 164 6.45 -12.87 -0.13
N ASN A 165 6.81 -13.83 0.71
CA ASN A 165 8.13 -13.90 1.33
C ASN A 165 9.10 -14.68 0.41
N PRO A 166 10.18 -14.04 -0.11
CA PRO A 166 11.08 -14.68 -1.06
C PRO A 166 11.86 -15.86 -0.46
N ASP A 167 12.11 -15.86 0.85
CA ASP A 167 12.96 -16.84 1.51
C ASP A 167 12.19 -18.03 2.12
N GLY A 168 10.85 -18.07 1.96
CA GLY A 168 10.00 -19.12 2.53
C GLY A 168 10.03 -19.24 4.06
N ASN A 169 10.63 -18.27 4.75
CA ASN A 169 10.80 -18.22 6.20
C ASN A 169 9.80 -17.25 6.86
N ASN A 170 9.67 -17.32 8.20
CA ASN A 170 8.78 -16.54 9.09
C ASN A 170 9.06 -15.01 9.12
N GLY A 171 9.20 -14.37 7.96
CA GLY A 171 9.16 -12.91 7.86
C GLY A 171 7.75 -12.38 8.17
N PRO A 172 7.61 -11.11 8.57
CA PRO A 172 6.31 -10.53 8.91
C PRO A 172 5.28 -10.77 7.81
N GLU A 173 4.16 -11.40 8.12
CA GLU A 173 3.12 -11.66 7.11
C GLU A 173 2.22 -10.43 7.00
N LEU A 174 2.27 -9.72 5.86
CA LEU A 174 1.37 -8.61 5.57
C LEU A 174 0.23 -9.08 4.66
N SER A 175 -1.00 -8.89 5.13
CA SER A 175 -2.21 -9.06 4.32
C SER A 175 -3.02 -7.77 4.29
N ILE A 176 -3.49 -7.38 3.11
CA ILE A 176 -4.31 -6.18 2.91
C ILE A 176 -5.63 -6.58 2.27
N PHE A 177 -6.75 -6.21 2.89
CA PHE A 177 -8.09 -6.54 2.44
C PHE A 177 -8.85 -5.26 2.06
N PHE A 178 -9.43 -5.25 0.88
CA PHE A 178 -10.35 -4.21 0.40
C PHE A 178 -11.75 -4.81 0.40
N ILE A 179 -12.68 -4.19 1.13
CA ILE A 179 -14.03 -4.72 1.32
C ILE A 179 -15.03 -3.59 1.17
N ARG A 180 -16.01 -3.79 0.29
CA ARG A 180 -17.19 -2.93 0.18
C ARG A 180 -18.35 -3.58 0.92
N ILE A 181 -18.75 -2.99 2.05
CA ILE A 181 -19.82 -3.48 2.95
C ILE A 181 -21.18 -2.91 2.57
#